data_AF-A0A816UYA1-F1
#
_entry.id   AF-A0A816UYA1-F1
#
_cell.length_a   1.000
_cell.length_b   1.000
_cell.length_c   1.000
_cell.angle_alpha   90.00
_cell.angle_beta   90.00
_cell.angle_gamma   90.00
#
_symmetry.space_group_name_H-M   'P 1'
#
loop_
_entity.id
_entity.type
_entity.pdbx_description
1 polymer ?
#
loop_
_entity_poly.entity_id
_entity_poly.type
_entity_poly.pdbx_seq_one_letter_code
_entity_poly.pdbx_strand_id
1 'polypeptide(L)'
;MGFMTSKEQLMTAAIGHQDIEAMKILIKDLTIEQMNAMCKYRIPNNENKCTMLHYAAWQNNPDLLTLLLKFADDLELRDNLGWTPLMTAINRDSKENVKMLLENGSKIDCDNAQGIDLIAMAMNFNDIELIEILMDHGAQVTHVPDTKADDASSMGCYLLHFAVDSGLIDAVQLLINKGKIPINTLDQAGWSPLHLAAGHNYLDIVKLLLENNADVNIRDSYENTPLAWAKEMNAEAVISELEKHGAIADKLWHGEKPKLHDFNEEATVDRQMQGVENSQFQIDEPKSEIRVKDKSFLILDGLQRQRSSGNSNNQLSSPNGIDYDSTHDVLYIVDYNNHRIVCYVSRTSSDFVFAGDNGSGTNITPLFYPTRVHFDSFSNSLIIANSFAHNIARWPLDATGWTLLAGDKNGKFGNRTTTLMFPTDVILDSMGNMYVADRNNQRLQLFMNGQTEGISIVGVTGMYGNDYSLLQKSRSVALDSQLNLYVVDTVNHRIQKVLRY
;
A
#
# COMPACT_ATOMS: atom_id res chain seq x y z
N MET A 1 -16.39 40.68 10.89
CA MET A 1 -15.44 39.62 10.51
C MET A 1 -14.00 39.81 11.03
N GLY A 2 -13.59 40.97 11.57
CA GLY A 2 -12.18 41.23 11.95
C GLY A 2 -11.74 40.88 13.39
N PHE A 3 -12.60 40.32 14.24
CA PHE A 3 -12.27 40.01 15.65
C PHE A 3 -11.94 38.54 15.92
N MET A 4 -12.26 37.61 15.00
CA MET A 4 -12.05 36.18 15.23
C MET A 4 -10.58 35.76 15.06
N THR A 5 -9.84 36.38 14.13
CA THR A 5 -8.47 35.98 13.80
C THR A 5 -7.44 36.21 14.91
N SER A 6 -7.58 37.24 15.74
CA SER A 6 -6.64 37.49 16.86
C SER A 6 -6.84 36.53 18.02
N LYS A 7 -8.09 36.10 18.28
CA LYS A 7 -8.41 35.19 19.38
C LYS A 7 -8.03 33.74 19.06
N GLU A 8 -8.22 33.33 17.81
CA GLU A 8 -7.75 32.04 17.27
C GLU A 8 -6.23 31.90 17.44
N GLN A 9 -5.46 32.95 17.13
CA GLN A 9 -4.00 32.97 17.29
C GLN A 9 -3.57 32.85 18.76
N LEU A 10 -4.23 33.60 19.65
CA LEU A 10 -3.94 33.55 21.09
C LEU A 10 -4.28 32.19 21.70
N MET A 11 -5.39 31.57 21.29
CA MET A 11 -5.75 30.23 21.75
C MET A 11 -4.82 29.16 21.18
N THR A 12 -4.43 29.28 19.91
CA THR A 12 -3.41 28.41 19.32
C THR A 12 -2.10 28.47 20.12
N ALA A 13 -1.66 29.67 20.48
CA ALA A 13 -0.46 29.85 21.31
C ALA A 13 -0.64 29.28 22.72
N ALA A 14 -1.79 29.54 23.37
CA ALA A 14 -2.06 29.03 24.71
C ALA A 14 -2.10 27.49 24.73
N ILE A 15 -2.70 26.86 23.72
CA ILE A 15 -2.65 25.41 23.52
C ILE A 15 -1.21 24.95 23.30
N GLY A 16 -0.44 25.58 22.41
CA GLY A 16 0.95 25.23 22.15
C GLY A 16 1.86 25.30 23.40
N HIS A 17 1.54 26.17 24.35
CA HIS A 17 2.24 26.30 25.63
C HIS A 17 1.61 25.51 26.79
N GLN A 18 0.52 24.77 26.56
CA GLN A 18 -0.27 24.09 27.59
C GLN A 18 -0.78 25.01 28.70
N ASP A 19 -1.02 26.28 28.37
CA ASP A 19 -1.49 27.28 29.34
C ASP A 19 -3.01 27.22 29.48
N ILE A 20 -3.45 26.36 30.39
CA ILE A 20 -4.88 26.14 30.69
C ILE A 20 -5.52 27.41 31.25
N GLU A 21 -4.81 28.21 32.04
CA GLU A 21 -5.37 29.42 32.64
C GLU A 21 -5.57 30.51 31.57
N ALA A 22 -4.62 30.67 30.65
CA ALA A 22 -4.81 31.52 29.48
C ALA A 22 -6.00 31.04 28.63
N MET A 23 -6.13 29.72 28.41
CA MET A 23 -7.29 29.16 27.70
C MET A 23 -8.61 29.47 28.42
N LYS A 24 -8.70 29.28 29.74
CA LYS A 24 -9.89 29.61 30.55
C LYS A 24 -10.27 31.09 30.44
N ILE A 25 -9.29 31.99 30.44
CA ILE A 25 -9.53 33.42 30.27
C ILE A 25 -10.07 33.71 28.87
N LEU A 26 -9.42 33.14 27.83
CA LEU A 26 -9.78 33.38 26.45
C LEU A 26 -11.19 32.85 26.10
N ILE A 27 -11.64 31.74 26.70
CA ILE A 27 -12.98 31.18 26.43
C ILE A 27 -14.11 31.87 27.20
N LYS A 28 -13.81 32.60 28.28
CA LYS A 28 -14.82 33.11 29.24
C LYS A 28 -15.95 33.93 28.60
N ASP A 29 -15.61 34.70 27.57
CA ASP A 29 -16.54 35.60 26.89
C ASP A 29 -17.08 35.04 25.55
N LEU A 30 -16.89 33.74 25.30
CA LEU A 30 -17.36 33.08 24.08
C LEU A 30 -18.69 32.36 24.30
N THR A 31 -19.57 32.42 23.30
CA THR A 31 -20.76 31.58 23.25
C THR A 31 -20.38 30.12 22.95
N ILE A 32 -21.28 29.19 23.25
CA ILE A 32 -21.09 27.77 22.88
C ILE A 32 -20.86 27.61 21.38
N GLU A 33 -21.61 28.34 20.54
CA GLU A 33 -21.43 28.32 19.08
C GLU A 33 -20.05 28.85 18.65
N GLN A 34 -19.56 29.92 19.27
CA GLN A 34 -18.22 30.45 18.98
C GLN A 34 -17.13 29.47 19.41
N MET A 35 -17.32 28.82 20.55
CA MET A 35 -16.37 27.82 21.04
C MET A 35 -16.37 26.54 20.18
N ASN A 36 -17.54 26.10 19.73
CA ASN A 36 -17.66 25.01 18.78
C ASN A 36 -16.95 25.33 17.44
N ALA A 37 -17.20 26.51 16.86
CA ALA A 37 -16.53 26.94 15.64
C ALA A 37 -15.00 26.97 15.81
N MET A 38 -14.53 27.33 16.99
CA MET A 38 -13.12 27.28 17.33
C MET A 38 -12.60 25.85 17.51
N CYS A 39 -13.32 24.92 18.14
CA CYS A 39 -12.90 23.51 18.19
C CYS A 39 -12.68 22.92 16.78
N LYS A 40 -13.44 23.40 15.79
CA LYS A 40 -13.31 23.05 14.36
C LYS A 40 -12.21 23.81 13.62
N TYR A 41 -11.68 24.87 14.21
CA TYR A 41 -10.66 25.69 13.59
C TYR A 41 -9.39 24.88 13.35
N ARG A 42 -8.94 24.88 12.09
CA ARG A 42 -7.69 24.25 11.68
C ARG A 42 -6.57 25.25 11.89
N ILE A 43 -5.66 24.92 12.80
CA ILE A 43 -4.55 25.80 13.18
C ILE A 43 -3.70 26.13 11.94
N PRO A 44 -3.57 27.40 11.52
CA PRO A 44 -2.73 27.77 10.39
C PRO A 44 -1.25 27.58 10.74
N ASN A 45 -0.45 27.17 9.74
CA ASN A 45 1.00 26.92 9.83
C ASN A 45 1.44 25.63 10.58
N ASN A 46 0.55 24.67 10.82
CA ASN A 46 0.98 23.29 11.04
C ASN A 46 0.87 22.49 9.72
N GLU A 47 1.85 21.63 9.44
CA GLU A 47 1.92 20.85 8.19
C GLU A 47 0.68 19.93 8.03
N ASN A 48 0.03 19.59 9.15
CA ASN A 48 -1.05 18.60 9.22
C ASN A 48 -2.48 19.20 9.28
N LYS A 49 -2.68 20.53 9.27
CA LYS A 49 -4.01 21.19 9.47
C LYS A 49 -4.83 20.61 10.64
N CYS A 50 -4.17 20.27 11.74
CA CYS A 50 -4.79 19.70 12.94
C CYS A 50 -5.74 20.71 13.61
N THR A 51 -6.80 20.20 14.26
CA THR A 51 -7.70 21.00 15.10
C THR A 51 -7.15 21.16 16.52
N MET A 52 -7.76 22.02 17.33
CA MET A 52 -7.40 22.18 18.74
C MET A 52 -7.54 20.87 19.55
N LEU A 53 -8.50 20.02 19.20
CA LEU A 53 -8.67 18.70 19.83
C LEU A 53 -7.52 17.74 19.52
N HIS A 54 -7.04 17.70 18.27
CA HIS A 54 -5.85 16.91 17.92
C HIS A 54 -4.65 17.34 18.75
N TYR A 55 -4.45 18.65 18.89
CA TYR A 55 -3.31 19.19 19.62
C TYR A 55 -3.40 18.88 21.12
N ALA A 56 -4.60 18.98 21.72
CA ALA A 56 -4.83 18.59 23.10
C ALA A 56 -4.63 17.09 23.32
N ALA A 57 -5.15 16.26 22.41
CA ALA A 57 -4.92 14.81 22.41
C ALA A 57 -3.43 14.47 22.31
N TRP A 58 -2.67 15.22 21.49
CA TRP A 58 -1.25 14.98 21.25
C TRP A 58 -0.36 15.29 22.46
N GLN A 59 -0.71 16.31 23.24
CA GLN A 59 0.09 16.83 24.35
C GLN A 59 0.00 16.04 25.65
N ASN A 60 -0.81 14.97 25.71
CA ASN A 60 -1.04 14.17 26.93
C ASN A 60 -1.43 15.06 28.13
N ASN A 61 -2.31 16.04 27.89
CA ASN A 61 -2.81 16.97 28.91
C ASN A 61 -4.34 16.80 29.08
N PRO A 62 -4.80 15.99 30.05
CA PRO A 62 -6.21 15.68 30.26
C PRO A 62 -7.06 16.90 30.62
N ASP A 63 -6.50 17.89 31.33
CA ASP A 63 -7.26 19.08 31.73
C ASP A 63 -7.62 19.95 30.52
N LEU A 64 -6.68 20.14 29.59
CA LEU A 64 -6.92 20.87 28.35
C LEU A 64 -7.91 20.12 27.47
N LEU A 65 -7.78 18.80 27.35
CA LEU A 65 -8.70 17.98 26.59
C LEU A 65 -10.12 18.02 27.19
N THR A 66 -10.23 17.90 28.52
CA THR A 66 -11.50 18.02 29.27
C THR A 66 -12.17 19.36 28.99
N LEU A 67 -11.40 20.44 28.94
CA LEU A 67 -11.93 21.77 28.68
C LEU A 67 -12.53 21.87 27.28
N LEU A 68 -11.84 21.34 26.26
CA LEU A 68 -12.29 21.41 24.87
C LEU A 68 -13.47 20.49 24.58
N LEU A 69 -13.51 19.29 25.17
CA LEU A 69 -14.60 18.32 25.00
C LEU A 69 -15.97 18.85 25.47
N LYS A 70 -15.99 19.79 26.42
CA LYS A 70 -17.24 20.46 26.86
C LYS A 70 -17.96 21.23 25.75
N PHE A 71 -17.26 21.58 24.68
CA PHE A 71 -17.77 22.44 23.61
C PHE A 71 -17.70 21.81 22.22
N ALA A 72 -16.94 20.73 22.06
CA ALA A 72 -16.82 20.02 20.80
C ALA A 72 -18.11 19.24 20.49
N ASP A 73 -18.63 19.39 19.28
CA ASP A 73 -19.79 18.65 18.77
C ASP A 73 -19.42 17.62 17.70
N ASP A 74 -18.18 17.66 17.19
CA ASP A 74 -17.64 16.75 16.19
C ASP A 74 -16.24 16.31 16.60
N LEU A 75 -16.13 15.06 17.06
CA LEU A 75 -14.89 14.43 17.46
C LEU A 75 -14.23 13.65 16.31
N GLU A 76 -14.86 13.60 15.14
CA GLU A 76 -14.44 12.80 14.00
C GLU A 76 -13.76 13.63 12.91
N LEU A 77 -13.49 14.91 13.20
CA LEU A 77 -12.74 15.79 12.33
C LEU A 77 -11.37 15.18 12.05
N ARG A 78 -11.03 15.09 10.76
CA ARG A 78 -9.75 14.53 10.31
C ARG A 78 -8.72 15.61 10.04
N ASP A 79 -7.47 15.38 10.44
CA ASP A 79 -6.33 16.17 9.98
C ASP A 79 -5.91 15.80 8.53
N ASN A 80 -4.82 16.37 8.00
CA ASN A 80 -4.36 16.09 6.64
C ASN A 80 -3.84 14.65 6.45
N LEU A 81 -3.51 13.94 7.53
CA LEU A 81 -3.13 12.53 7.51
C LEU A 81 -4.36 11.62 7.61
N GLY A 82 -5.56 12.21 7.68
CA GLY A 82 -6.81 11.49 7.86
C GLY A 82 -7.02 11.04 9.31
N TRP A 83 -6.23 11.52 10.27
CA TRP A 83 -6.31 11.08 11.66
C TRP A 83 -7.39 11.84 12.41
N THR A 84 -8.05 11.15 13.36
CA THR A 84 -8.94 11.77 14.34
C THR A 84 -8.17 12.15 15.62
N PRO A 85 -8.74 12.98 16.51
CA PRO A 85 -8.18 13.20 17.84
C PRO A 85 -7.95 11.90 18.63
N LEU A 86 -8.84 10.91 18.50
CA LEU A 86 -8.68 9.59 19.13
C LEU A 86 -7.42 8.87 18.65
N MET A 87 -7.20 8.80 17.33
CA MET A 87 -5.99 8.23 16.75
C MET A 87 -4.73 8.98 17.21
N THR A 88 -4.83 10.30 17.34
CA THR A 88 -3.71 11.11 17.84
C THR A 88 -3.38 10.77 19.30
N ALA A 89 -4.38 10.54 20.14
CA ALA A 89 -4.17 10.10 21.53
C ALA A 89 -3.55 8.69 21.59
N ILE A 90 -4.00 7.76 20.73
CA ILE A 90 -3.46 6.39 20.63
C ILE A 90 -1.99 6.40 20.18
N ASN A 91 -1.65 7.17 19.14
CA ASN A 91 -0.26 7.31 18.67
C ASN A 91 0.67 8.00 19.69
N ARG A 92 0.09 8.60 20.74
CA ARG A 92 0.84 9.18 21.85
C ARG A 92 0.78 8.33 23.11
N ASP A 93 0.23 7.13 23.00
CA ASP A 93 0.07 6.17 24.08
C ASP A 93 -0.60 6.80 25.32
N SER A 94 -1.53 7.73 25.09
CA SER A 94 -2.19 8.51 26.14
C SER A 94 -3.50 7.85 26.54
N LYS A 95 -3.41 6.81 27.38
CA LYS A 95 -4.57 6.04 27.87
C LYS A 95 -5.68 6.90 28.46
N GLU A 96 -5.31 7.93 29.22
CA GLU A 96 -6.29 8.86 29.82
C GLU A 96 -7.05 9.64 28.73
N ASN A 97 -6.33 10.22 27.77
CA ASN A 97 -6.96 10.95 26.67
C ASN A 97 -7.82 10.02 25.80
N VAL A 98 -7.38 8.78 25.59
CA VAL A 98 -8.15 7.75 24.87
C VAL A 98 -9.47 7.45 25.60
N LYS A 99 -9.43 7.17 26.91
CA LYS A 99 -10.64 6.95 27.71
C LYS A 99 -11.58 8.15 27.62
N MET A 100 -11.05 9.36 27.84
CA MET A 100 -11.85 10.57 27.77
C MET A 100 -12.53 10.78 26.42
N LEU A 101 -11.82 10.56 25.30
CA LEU A 101 -12.38 10.72 23.96
C LEU A 101 -13.48 9.68 23.69
N LEU A 102 -13.25 8.42 24.06
CA LEU A 102 -14.24 7.34 23.91
C LEU A 102 -15.49 7.59 24.78
N GLU A 103 -15.31 8.00 26.03
CA GLU A 103 -16.41 8.35 26.95
C GLU A 103 -17.23 9.57 26.46
N ASN A 104 -16.61 10.47 25.68
CA ASN A 104 -17.27 11.61 25.06
C ASN A 104 -17.82 11.30 23.65
N GLY A 105 -17.81 10.03 23.23
CA GLY A 105 -18.49 9.56 22.02
C GLY A 105 -17.64 9.55 20.75
N SER A 106 -16.31 9.60 20.86
CA SER A 106 -15.44 9.31 19.71
C SER A 106 -15.72 7.91 19.16
N LYS A 107 -15.72 7.79 17.84
CA LYS A 107 -15.96 6.51 17.16
C LYS A 107 -14.73 5.62 17.19
N ILE A 108 -14.95 4.36 17.57
CA ILE A 108 -13.92 3.34 17.64
C ILE A 108 -13.57 2.74 16.26
N ASP A 109 -14.50 2.81 15.30
CA ASP A 109 -14.41 2.29 13.93
C ASP A 109 -13.95 3.35 12.93
N CYS A 110 -13.05 4.24 13.33
CA CYS A 110 -12.62 5.33 12.46
C CYS A 110 -11.60 4.84 11.40
N ASP A 111 -11.99 4.87 10.12
CA ASP A 111 -11.08 4.53 9.01
C ASP A 111 -10.09 5.68 8.75
N ASN A 112 -8.78 5.55 8.93
CA ASN A 112 -7.83 6.58 8.48
C ASN A 112 -7.42 6.39 7.01
N ALA A 113 -6.76 7.40 6.44
CA ALA A 113 -6.24 7.35 5.06
C ALA A 113 -5.22 6.23 4.81
N GLN A 114 -4.77 5.52 5.85
CA GLN A 114 -3.83 4.41 5.79
C GLN A 114 -4.49 3.05 6.05
N GLY A 115 -5.80 3.01 6.31
CA GLY A 115 -6.51 1.78 6.61
C GLY A 115 -5.98 1.04 7.86
N ILE A 116 -5.55 1.76 8.91
CA ILE A 116 -4.95 1.15 10.09
C ILE A 116 -5.96 1.01 11.25
N ASP A 117 -6.08 -0.20 11.79
CA ASP A 117 -6.86 -0.57 13.00
C ASP A 117 -6.26 0.08 14.27
N LEU A 118 -7.12 0.62 15.15
CA LEU A 118 -6.73 1.22 16.43
C LEU A 118 -5.98 0.25 17.36
N ILE A 119 -6.38 -1.02 17.38
CA ILE A 119 -5.73 -2.09 18.14
C ILE A 119 -4.33 -2.35 17.58
N ALA A 120 -4.16 -2.36 16.26
CA ALA A 120 -2.84 -2.50 15.64
C ALA A 120 -1.90 -1.33 15.98
N MET A 121 -2.44 -0.10 16.04
CA MET A 121 -1.66 1.05 16.52
C MET A 121 -1.17 0.86 17.96
N ALA A 122 -2.05 0.41 18.86
CA ALA A 122 -1.70 0.14 20.26
C ALA A 122 -0.64 -0.97 20.40
N MET A 123 -0.70 -2.01 19.54
CA MET A 123 0.30 -3.09 19.52
C MET A 123 1.72 -2.61 19.18
N ASN A 124 1.87 -1.56 18.36
CA ASN A 124 3.20 -0.98 18.07
C ASN A 124 3.90 -0.44 19.33
N PHE A 125 3.13 -0.06 20.35
CA PHE A 125 3.66 0.39 21.65
C PHE A 125 3.79 -0.73 22.66
N ASN A 126 3.27 -1.93 22.36
CA ASN A 126 3.15 -3.06 23.27
C ASN A 126 2.46 -2.67 24.61
N ASP A 127 1.50 -1.74 24.58
CA ASP A 127 0.68 -1.38 25.75
C ASP A 127 -0.61 -2.21 25.77
N ILE A 128 -0.59 -3.27 26.58
CA ILE A 128 -1.71 -4.20 26.75
C ILE A 128 -2.94 -3.51 27.37
N GLU A 129 -2.73 -2.56 28.29
CA GLU A 129 -3.83 -1.82 28.91
C GLU A 129 -4.56 -0.97 27.86
N LEU A 130 -3.81 -0.34 26.94
CA LEU A 130 -4.41 0.41 25.84
C LEU A 130 -5.21 -0.49 24.90
N ILE A 131 -4.68 -1.68 24.56
CA ILE A 131 -5.42 -2.68 23.76
C ILE A 131 -6.72 -3.09 24.48
N GLU A 132 -6.66 -3.35 25.79
CA GLU A 132 -7.84 -3.69 26.59
C GLU A 132 -8.87 -2.56 26.61
N ILE A 133 -8.44 -1.31 26.82
CA ILE A 133 -9.32 -0.13 26.80
C ILE A 133 -10.06 -0.07 25.47
N LEU A 134 -9.36 -0.24 24.34
CA LEU A 134 -9.98 -0.20 23.01
C LEU A 134 -11.01 -1.34 22.84
N MET A 135 -10.66 -2.58 23.22
CA MET A 135 -11.57 -3.73 23.14
C MET A 135 -12.81 -3.56 24.03
N ASP A 136 -12.62 -3.07 25.26
CA ASP A 136 -13.72 -2.87 26.21
C ASP A 136 -14.68 -1.75 25.75
N HIS A 137 -14.21 -0.82 24.91
CA HIS A 137 -15.03 0.20 24.23
C HIS A 137 -15.54 -0.24 22.85
N GLY A 138 -15.45 -1.53 22.52
CA GLY A 138 -16.06 -2.12 21.34
C GLY A 138 -15.21 -2.11 20.08
N ALA A 139 -13.90 -1.85 20.19
CA ALA A 139 -12.98 -2.05 19.07
C ALA A 139 -13.04 -3.52 18.67
N GLN A 140 -13.45 -3.77 17.43
CA GLN A 140 -13.54 -5.12 16.92
C GLN A 140 -12.14 -5.66 16.66
N VAL A 141 -11.90 -6.91 17.03
CA VAL A 141 -10.64 -7.61 16.77
C VAL A 141 -10.62 -8.21 15.36
N THR A 142 -11.29 -7.52 14.46
CA THR A 142 -11.47 -7.89 13.07
C THR A 142 -11.54 -6.57 12.32
N HIS A 143 -10.51 -6.28 11.52
CA HIS A 143 -10.54 -5.36 10.37
C HIS A 143 -9.18 -4.66 10.22
N VAL A 144 -8.40 -5.06 9.22
CA VAL A 144 -7.55 -4.08 8.52
C VAL A 144 -8.37 -3.60 7.34
N PRO A 145 -8.71 -2.31 7.24
CA PRO A 145 -9.24 -1.75 6.01
C PRO A 145 -8.22 -1.93 4.87
N ASP A 146 -8.64 -2.62 3.82
CA ASP A 146 -8.13 -2.56 2.45
C ASP A 146 -6.67 -2.12 2.26
N THR A 147 -5.77 -3.10 2.31
CA THR A 147 -4.71 -3.19 1.29
C THR A 147 -5.15 -4.23 0.26
N LYS A 148 -6.06 -3.83 -0.64
CA LYS A 148 -6.63 -4.64 -1.72
C LYS A 148 -7.19 -6.00 -1.28
N ALA A 149 -8.49 -6.05 -0.99
CA ALA A 149 -9.17 -7.33 -0.81
C ALA A 149 -10.57 -7.34 -1.42
N ASP A 150 -10.75 -8.17 -2.45
CA ASP A 150 -12.04 -8.67 -2.88
C ASP A 150 -11.81 -10.02 -3.63
N ASP A 151 -12.31 -11.18 -3.20
CA ASP A 151 -13.18 -11.59 -2.09
C ASP A 151 -13.07 -13.16 -1.99
N ALA A 152 -13.31 -13.91 -0.91
CA ALA A 152 -14.22 -13.75 0.21
C ALA A 152 -13.81 -14.63 1.43
N SER A 153 -14.18 -14.20 2.64
CA SER A 153 -14.30 -14.98 3.90
C SER A 153 -13.15 -15.08 4.93
N SER A 154 -12.16 -14.17 4.96
CA SER A 154 -11.05 -14.24 5.96
C SER A 154 -10.69 -12.88 6.61
N MET A 155 -11.68 -12.08 6.99
CA MET A 155 -11.51 -10.68 7.42
C MET A 155 -11.38 -10.48 8.95
N GLY A 156 -10.80 -11.44 9.68
CA GLY A 156 -10.56 -11.38 11.14
C GLY A 156 -9.14 -11.80 11.57
N CYS A 157 -8.24 -11.93 10.61
CA CYS A 157 -7.04 -12.77 10.73
C CYS A 157 -5.78 -11.97 11.07
N TYR A 158 -5.70 -10.68 10.74
CA TYR A 158 -4.43 -9.94 10.72
C TYR A 158 -3.85 -9.60 12.11
N LEU A 159 -4.67 -9.29 13.12
CA LEU A 159 -4.18 -8.85 14.43
C LEU A 159 -3.45 -9.96 15.20
N LEU A 160 -3.93 -11.20 15.14
CA LEU A 160 -3.26 -12.34 15.78
C LEU A 160 -1.93 -12.67 15.07
N HIS A 161 -1.90 -12.65 13.74
CA HIS A 161 -0.66 -12.83 12.99
C HIS A 161 0.34 -11.71 13.29
N PHE A 162 -0.10 -10.45 13.32
CA PHE A 162 0.75 -9.30 13.65
C PHE A 162 1.35 -9.41 15.05
N ALA A 163 0.54 -9.75 16.05
CA ALA A 163 1.01 -9.93 17.42
C ALA A 163 2.03 -11.08 17.53
N VAL A 164 1.82 -12.18 16.81
CA VAL A 164 2.77 -13.31 16.76
C VAL A 164 4.05 -12.95 16.01
N ASP A 165 3.95 -12.35 14.83
CA ASP A 165 5.10 -11.94 14.00
C ASP A 165 5.99 -10.93 14.73
N SER A 166 5.37 -10.07 15.54
CA SER A 166 6.05 -9.09 16.40
C SER A 166 6.51 -9.66 17.75
N GLY A 167 6.21 -10.92 18.07
CA GLY A 167 6.63 -11.57 19.32
C GLY A 167 5.91 -11.07 20.59
N LEU A 168 4.74 -10.43 20.46
CA LEU A 168 4.01 -9.79 21.55
C LEU A 168 3.15 -10.80 22.34
N ILE A 169 3.77 -11.62 23.20
CA ILE A 169 3.09 -12.73 23.89
C ILE A 169 1.84 -12.31 24.69
N ASP A 170 1.90 -11.19 25.42
CA ASP A 170 0.75 -10.73 26.21
C ASP A 170 -0.40 -10.26 25.32
N ALA A 171 -0.09 -9.65 24.17
CA ALA A 171 -1.09 -9.29 23.17
C ALA A 171 -1.71 -10.54 22.52
N VAL A 172 -0.90 -11.55 22.18
CA VAL A 172 -1.38 -12.84 21.68
C VAL A 172 -2.34 -13.48 22.70
N GLN A 173 -1.94 -13.53 23.98
CA GLN A 173 -2.76 -14.08 25.06
C GLN A 173 -4.08 -13.31 25.21
N LEU A 174 -4.04 -11.98 25.17
CA LEU A 174 -5.22 -11.13 25.26
C LEU A 174 -6.18 -11.35 24.08
N LEU A 175 -5.65 -11.37 22.85
CA LEU A 175 -6.42 -11.58 21.63
C LEU A 175 -7.11 -12.96 21.60
N ILE A 176 -6.43 -14.01 22.07
CA ILE A 176 -7.01 -15.36 22.17
C ILE A 176 -8.15 -15.38 23.19
N ASN A 177 -7.95 -14.75 24.36
CA ASN A 177 -8.92 -14.80 25.46
C ASN A 177 -10.15 -13.91 25.21
N LYS A 178 -9.94 -12.67 24.77
CA LYS A 178 -11.02 -11.66 24.59
C LYS A 178 -11.50 -11.55 23.14
N GLY A 179 -10.59 -11.68 22.17
CA GLY A 179 -10.85 -11.35 20.77
C GLY A 179 -11.69 -12.37 20.00
N LYS A 180 -11.94 -13.56 20.56
CA LYS A 180 -12.71 -14.65 19.91
C LYS A 180 -12.22 -15.00 18.50
N ILE A 181 -10.93 -14.80 18.24
CA ILE A 181 -10.33 -15.06 16.93
C ILE A 181 -10.14 -16.57 16.76
N PRO A 182 -10.50 -17.17 15.61
CA PRO A 182 -10.14 -18.56 15.32
C PRO A 182 -8.62 -18.76 15.37
N ILE A 183 -8.15 -19.62 16.27
CA ILE A 183 -6.71 -19.88 16.51
C ILE A 183 -5.96 -20.38 15.25
N ASN A 184 -6.68 -21.08 14.36
CA ASN A 184 -6.18 -21.68 13.12
C ASN A 184 -6.43 -20.80 11.89
N THR A 185 -6.61 -19.50 12.10
CA THR A 185 -6.76 -18.55 11.02
C THR A 185 -5.55 -18.58 10.09
N LEU A 186 -5.74 -18.31 8.80
CA LEU A 186 -4.67 -18.23 7.82
C LEU A 186 -4.52 -16.79 7.28
N ASP A 187 -3.29 -16.34 7.06
CA ASP A 187 -2.98 -15.08 6.38
C ASP A 187 -3.02 -15.21 4.84
N GLN A 188 -2.64 -14.14 4.13
CA GLN A 188 -2.63 -14.12 2.65
C GLN A 188 -1.60 -15.08 2.02
N ALA A 189 -0.55 -15.44 2.76
CA ALA A 189 0.41 -16.46 2.36
C ALA A 189 -0.05 -17.88 2.75
N GLY A 190 -1.21 -18.00 3.40
CA GLY A 190 -1.74 -19.24 3.95
C GLY A 190 -1.04 -19.68 5.23
N TRP A 191 -0.27 -18.81 5.87
CA TRP A 191 0.39 -19.13 7.14
C TRP A 191 -0.60 -19.00 8.28
N SER A 192 -0.47 -19.86 9.28
CA SER A 192 -1.22 -19.73 10.53
C SER A 192 -0.36 -19.03 11.60
N PRO A 193 -0.94 -18.56 12.71
CA PRO A 193 -0.16 -18.06 13.84
C PRO A 193 0.90 -19.06 14.30
N LEU A 194 0.60 -20.36 14.26
CA LEU A 194 1.54 -21.41 14.66
C LEU A 194 2.70 -21.55 13.67
N HIS A 195 2.47 -21.33 12.36
CA HIS A 195 3.55 -21.27 11.36
C HIS A 195 4.53 -20.12 11.66
N LEU A 196 4.01 -18.92 11.90
CA LEU A 196 4.83 -17.74 12.23
C LEU A 196 5.64 -17.96 13.50
N ALA A 197 5.00 -18.41 14.58
CA ALA A 197 5.68 -18.66 15.86
C ALA A 197 6.78 -19.73 15.73
N ALA A 198 6.54 -20.77 14.93
CA ALA A 198 7.53 -21.80 14.66
C ALA A 198 8.71 -21.30 13.80
N GLY A 199 8.42 -20.53 12.74
CA GLY A 199 9.42 -19.92 11.87
C GLY A 199 10.30 -18.87 12.57
N HIS A 200 9.76 -18.16 13.56
CA HIS A 200 10.53 -17.20 14.36
C HIS A 200 11.19 -17.80 15.61
N ASN A 201 11.01 -19.10 15.87
CA ASN A 201 11.49 -19.78 17.07
C ASN A 201 10.95 -19.18 18.39
N TYR A 202 9.68 -18.78 18.41
CA TYR A 202 8.99 -18.22 19.57
C TYR A 202 8.34 -19.31 20.42
N LEU A 203 9.13 -20.03 21.22
CA LEU A 203 8.68 -21.17 22.04
C LEU A 203 7.47 -20.87 22.92
N ASP A 204 7.47 -19.74 23.62
CA ASP A 204 6.39 -19.42 24.57
C ASP A 204 5.08 -19.11 23.85
N ILE A 205 5.15 -18.51 22.65
CA ILE A 205 3.98 -18.30 21.79
C ILE A 205 3.51 -19.64 21.19
N VAL A 206 4.42 -20.53 20.79
CA VAL A 206 4.07 -21.88 20.32
C VAL A 206 3.29 -22.64 21.39
N LYS A 207 3.78 -22.65 22.64
CA LYS A 207 3.09 -23.28 23.78
C LYS A 207 1.70 -22.68 23.97
N LEU A 208 1.62 -21.34 24.01
CA LEU A 208 0.37 -20.63 24.17
C LEU A 208 -0.66 -20.99 23.09
N LEU A 209 -0.25 -21.05 21.82
CA LEU A 209 -1.12 -21.43 20.71
C LEU A 209 -1.59 -22.88 20.82
N LEU A 210 -0.69 -23.82 21.15
CA LEU A 210 -1.01 -25.25 21.31
C LEU A 210 -1.94 -25.52 22.51
N GLU A 211 -1.71 -24.84 23.63
CA GLU A 211 -2.58 -24.88 24.81
C GLU A 211 -4.00 -24.38 24.50
N ASN A 212 -4.14 -23.52 23.49
CA ASN A 212 -5.42 -23.03 22.97
C ASN A 212 -5.88 -23.79 21.71
N ASN A 213 -5.49 -25.05 21.57
CA ASN A 213 -5.96 -25.98 20.54
C ASN A 213 -5.62 -25.59 19.09
N ALA A 214 -4.48 -24.91 18.86
CA ALA A 214 -3.95 -24.76 17.52
C ALA A 214 -3.71 -26.13 16.86
N ASP A 215 -4.05 -26.25 15.57
CA ASP A 215 -3.80 -27.46 14.79
C ASP A 215 -2.31 -27.56 14.51
N VAL A 216 -1.65 -28.47 15.23
CA VAL A 216 -0.20 -28.72 15.15
C VAL A 216 0.26 -29.15 13.75
N ASN A 217 -0.64 -29.70 12.94
CA ASN A 217 -0.37 -30.22 11.58
C ASN A 217 -1.03 -29.37 10.50
N ILE A 218 -1.44 -28.13 10.83
CA ILE A 218 -1.98 -27.18 9.86
C ILE A 218 -0.98 -26.97 8.73
N ARG A 219 -1.50 -26.83 7.50
CA ARG A 219 -0.68 -26.69 6.30
C ARG A 219 -0.78 -25.30 5.72
N ASP A 220 0.37 -24.72 5.37
CA ASP A 220 0.43 -23.47 4.63
C ASP A 220 0.11 -23.65 3.14
N SER A 221 0.15 -22.56 2.37
CA SER A 221 -0.12 -22.61 0.91
C SER A 221 0.87 -23.49 0.12
N TYR A 222 2.02 -23.84 0.72
CA TYR A 222 3.05 -24.71 0.15
C TYR A 222 2.97 -26.14 0.70
N GLU A 223 1.91 -26.47 1.46
CA GLU A 223 1.71 -27.74 2.15
C GLU A 223 2.73 -28.02 3.28
N ASN A 224 3.49 -27.00 3.70
CA ASN A 224 4.42 -27.13 4.82
C ASN A 224 3.67 -27.07 6.15
N THR A 225 4.14 -27.80 7.16
CA THR A 225 3.64 -27.74 8.54
C THR A 225 4.50 -26.81 9.41
N PRO A 226 4.01 -26.35 10.58
CA PRO A 226 4.84 -25.61 11.53
C PRO A 226 6.12 -26.33 11.93
N LEU A 227 6.09 -27.67 12.01
CA LEU A 227 7.27 -28.48 12.31
C LEU A 227 8.33 -28.40 11.21
N ALA A 228 7.92 -28.35 9.94
CA ALA A 228 8.84 -28.19 8.82
C ALA A 228 9.60 -26.86 8.91
N TRP A 229 8.88 -25.77 9.19
CA TRP A 229 9.48 -24.45 9.41
C TRP A 229 10.39 -24.40 10.64
N ALA A 230 10.00 -25.01 11.77
CA ALA A 230 10.86 -25.10 12.96
C ALA A 230 12.17 -25.84 12.68
N LYS A 231 12.13 -26.89 11.85
CA LYS A 231 13.32 -27.65 11.42
C LYS A 231 14.25 -26.82 10.54
N GLU A 232 13.70 -26.11 9.55
CA GLU A 232 14.49 -25.23 8.67
C GLU A 232 15.21 -24.14 9.47
N MET A 233 14.56 -23.63 10.52
CA MET A 233 15.11 -22.59 11.39
C MET A 233 16.03 -23.13 12.50
N ASN A 234 16.23 -24.46 12.58
CA ASN A 234 16.99 -25.14 13.65
C ASN A 234 16.47 -24.81 15.07
N ALA A 235 15.15 -24.73 15.22
CA ALA A 235 14.46 -24.35 16.45
C ALA A 235 14.21 -25.56 17.38
N GLU A 236 15.27 -26.15 17.94
CA GLU A 236 15.23 -27.42 18.72
C GLU A 236 14.15 -27.49 19.80
N ALA A 237 13.99 -26.42 20.59
CA ALA A 237 12.99 -26.40 21.66
C ALA A 237 11.56 -26.37 21.10
N VAL A 238 11.33 -25.67 19.99
CA VAL A 238 10.04 -25.63 19.29
C VAL A 238 9.75 -26.97 18.63
N ILE A 239 10.74 -27.59 17.98
CA ILE A 239 10.63 -28.92 17.39
C ILE A 239 10.15 -29.92 18.45
N SER A 240 10.82 -29.94 19.60
CA SER A 240 10.45 -30.84 20.70
C SER A 240 9.03 -30.59 21.22
N GLU A 241 8.61 -29.33 21.32
CA GLU A 241 7.25 -29.00 21.79
C GLU A 241 6.17 -29.39 20.76
N LEU A 242 6.43 -29.17 19.47
CA LEU A 242 5.53 -29.56 18.38
C LEU A 242 5.38 -31.09 18.29
N GLU A 243 6.49 -31.83 18.36
CA GLU A 243 6.49 -33.30 18.34
C GLU A 243 5.72 -33.90 19.53
N LYS A 244 5.88 -33.30 20.72
CA LYS A 244 5.11 -33.68 21.91
C LYS A 244 3.59 -33.52 21.71
N HIS A 245 3.18 -32.58 20.87
CA HIS A 245 1.77 -32.34 20.52
C HIS A 245 1.31 -33.12 19.28
N GLY A 246 2.12 -34.06 18.77
CA GLY A 246 1.74 -34.94 17.66
C GLY A 246 2.00 -34.36 16.28
N ALA A 247 2.98 -33.46 16.15
CA ALA A 247 3.42 -32.97 14.85
C ALA A 247 3.99 -34.10 13.99
N ILE A 248 3.55 -34.18 12.74
CA ILE A 248 4.00 -35.16 11.77
C ILE A 248 5.23 -34.62 11.04
N ALA A 249 6.28 -35.43 10.96
CA ALA A 249 7.45 -35.09 10.17
C ALA A 249 7.09 -35.08 8.68
N ASP A 250 7.26 -33.94 8.03
CA ASP A 250 7.09 -33.77 6.59
C ASP A 250 8.32 -33.05 6.00
N LYS A 251 8.52 -33.16 4.69
CA LYS A 251 9.58 -32.42 3.98
C LYS A 251 9.17 -30.96 3.84
N LEU A 252 10.16 -30.06 3.97
CA LEU A 252 9.96 -28.65 3.66
C LEU A 252 10.04 -28.45 2.14
N TRP A 253 9.02 -27.83 1.56
CA TRP A 253 8.91 -27.53 0.15
C TRP A 253 9.20 -26.05 -0.11
N HIS A 254 10.24 -25.80 -0.89
CA HIS A 254 10.53 -24.49 -1.46
C HIS A 254 10.17 -24.48 -2.95
N GLY A 255 9.03 -23.90 -3.33
CA GLY A 255 8.65 -23.72 -4.74
C GLY A 255 7.23 -24.13 -5.09
N GLU A 256 7.04 -24.69 -6.29
CA GLU A 256 5.74 -25.17 -6.79
C GLU A 256 5.13 -26.21 -5.84
N LYS A 257 3.81 -26.17 -5.70
CA LYS A 257 3.04 -27.06 -4.84
C LYS A 257 3.37 -28.54 -5.17
N PRO A 258 3.60 -29.41 -4.17
CA PRO A 258 3.83 -30.83 -4.41
C PRO A 258 2.64 -31.40 -5.18
N LYS A 259 2.91 -32.17 -6.24
CA LYS A 259 1.81 -32.73 -7.05
C LYS A 259 1.07 -33.75 -6.19
N LEU A 260 -0.25 -33.87 -6.37
CA LEU A 260 -1.08 -34.90 -5.70
C LEU A 260 -0.54 -36.33 -5.86
N HIS A 261 0.33 -36.60 -6.85
CA HIS A 261 1.00 -37.87 -7.03
C HIS A 261 2.24 -38.09 -6.14
N ASP A 262 2.87 -37.05 -5.59
CA ASP A 262 4.03 -37.16 -4.69
C ASP A 262 3.64 -37.66 -3.29
N PHE A 263 2.35 -37.56 -2.92
CA PHE A 263 1.81 -38.08 -1.66
C PHE A 263 1.51 -39.58 -1.67
N ASN A 264 1.71 -40.28 -2.82
CA ASN A 264 1.35 -41.68 -2.96
C ASN A 264 2.49 -42.68 -2.67
N GLU A 265 3.69 -42.23 -2.28
CA GLU A 265 4.78 -43.16 -1.95
C GLU A 265 4.97 -43.48 -0.46
N GLU A 266 4.18 -42.91 0.47
CA GLU A 266 4.28 -43.26 1.90
C GLU A 266 2.92 -43.53 2.60
N ALA A 267 1.95 -44.10 1.88
CA ALA A 267 0.76 -44.70 2.49
C ALA A 267 0.58 -46.17 2.06
N THR A 268 1.63 -46.99 2.22
CA THR A 268 1.51 -48.45 2.19
C THR A 268 1.28 -49.00 3.58
N VAL A 269 0.16 -48.63 4.23
CA VAL A 269 -0.41 -49.42 5.31
C VAL A 269 -1.94 -49.40 5.19
N ASP A 270 -2.50 -50.58 4.95
CA ASP A 270 -3.91 -50.97 5.12
C ASP A 270 -5.00 -50.47 4.16
N ARG A 271 -5.20 -51.22 3.06
CA ARG A 271 -6.45 -52.00 2.90
C ARG A 271 -6.40 -53.00 1.74
N GLN A 272 -6.29 -54.29 2.09
CA GLN A 272 -6.92 -55.35 1.31
C GLN A 272 -8.45 -55.22 1.45
N MET A 273 -9.18 -55.32 0.34
CA MET A 273 -10.43 -56.09 0.14
C MET A 273 -11.22 -55.59 -1.09
N GLN A 274 -11.37 -56.47 -2.08
CA GLN A 274 -12.52 -56.66 -3.00
C GLN A 274 -12.98 -55.42 -3.81
N GLY A 275 -12.99 -55.39 -5.14
CA GLY A 275 -13.49 -56.41 -6.07
C GLY A 275 -14.64 -55.82 -6.89
N VAL A 276 -14.70 -56.21 -8.16
CA VAL A 276 -15.80 -56.07 -9.15
C VAL A 276 -15.72 -54.91 -10.15
N GLU A 277 -15.93 -55.35 -11.39
CA GLU A 277 -15.69 -54.76 -12.69
C GLU A 277 -16.80 -53.83 -13.19
N ASN A 278 -16.43 -53.07 -14.23
CA ASN A 278 -17.15 -52.83 -15.48
C ASN A 278 -18.42 -51.95 -15.54
N SER A 279 -18.32 -51.02 -16.49
CA SER A 279 -19.25 -50.73 -17.60
C SER A 279 -20.20 -49.51 -17.49
N GLN A 280 -19.84 -48.50 -18.32
CA GLN A 280 -20.64 -47.91 -19.40
C GLN A 280 -21.69 -46.79 -19.12
N PHE A 281 -21.63 -45.81 -20.05
CA PHE A 281 -22.62 -44.79 -20.49
C PHE A 281 -22.61 -43.35 -19.92
N GLN A 282 -22.11 -42.45 -20.80
CA GLN A 282 -22.50 -41.06 -21.17
C GLN A 282 -23.46 -40.24 -20.31
N ILE A 283 -23.18 -38.92 -20.20
CA ILE A 283 -23.94 -37.80 -20.82
C ILE A 283 -23.08 -36.51 -20.77
N ASP A 284 -23.19 -35.69 -21.82
CA ASP A 284 -22.54 -34.40 -22.09
C ASP A 284 -22.88 -33.26 -21.10
N GLU A 285 -21.88 -32.42 -20.79
CA GLU A 285 -22.00 -30.97 -20.69
C GLU A 285 -20.69 -30.31 -21.18
N PRO A 286 -20.71 -29.24 -22.00
CA PRO A 286 -19.51 -28.48 -22.33
C PRO A 286 -19.23 -27.51 -21.18
N LYS A 287 -18.63 -28.00 -20.10
CA LYS A 287 -18.02 -27.12 -19.11
C LYS A 287 -16.64 -26.73 -19.62
N SER A 288 -16.54 -25.53 -20.16
CA SER A 288 -15.29 -24.78 -20.21
C SER A 288 -14.82 -24.52 -18.77
N GLU A 289 -14.31 -25.55 -18.10
CA GLU A 289 -13.59 -25.44 -16.84
C GLU A 289 -12.17 -24.97 -17.17
N ILE A 290 -11.95 -23.67 -16.99
CA ILE A 290 -10.62 -23.11 -16.85
C ILE A 290 -10.05 -23.68 -15.54
N ARG A 291 -9.33 -24.79 -15.64
CA ARG A 291 -8.50 -25.32 -14.55
C ARG A 291 -7.27 -24.43 -14.41
N VAL A 292 -7.31 -23.47 -13.48
CA VAL A 292 -6.09 -22.77 -13.03
C VAL A 292 -5.57 -23.47 -11.79
N LYS A 293 -4.60 -24.37 -11.99
CA LYS A 293 -3.68 -24.82 -10.94
C LYS A 293 -2.27 -24.41 -11.37
N ASP A 294 -1.46 -24.09 -10.36
CA ASP A 294 -0.12 -23.49 -10.41
C ASP A 294 -0.11 -21.98 -10.64
N LYS A 295 0.86 -21.30 -10.00
CA LYS A 295 1.30 -19.91 -10.29
C LYS A 295 1.84 -19.86 -11.73
N SER A 296 0.98 -20.19 -12.68
CA SER A 296 1.22 -20.12 -14.09
C SER A 296 1.25 -18.65 -14.43
N PHE A 297 2.36 -18.20 -14.99
CA PHE A 297 2.45 -16.92 -15.67
C PHE A 297 1.22 -16.77 -16.57
N LEU A 298 0.27 -15.93 -16.16
CA LEU A 298 -0.87 -15.58 -16.99
C LEU A 298 -0.34 -14.71 -18.11
N ILE A 299 -0.17 -15.31 -19.30
CA ILE A 299 -0.18 -14.52 -20.52
C ILE A 299 -1.58 -13.91 -20.56
N LEU A 300 -1.68 -12.58 -20.57
CA LEU A 300 -2.96 -11.87 -20.65
C LEU A 300 -3.70 -12.35 -21.91
N ASP A 301 -4.65 -13.27 -21.70
CA ASP A 301 -5.20 -14.11 -22.74
C ASP A 301 -6.17 -13.28 -23.58
N GLY A 302 -5.66 -12.73 -24.68
CA GLY A 302 -6.32 -11.64 -25.40
C GLY A 302 -5.34 -10.64 -26.01
N LEU A 303 -4.14 -10.47 -25.45
CA LEU A 303 -3.09 -9.55 -25.95
C LEU A 303 -1.87 -10.25 -26.58
N GLN A 304 -1.79 -11.58 -26.53
CA GLN A 304 -0.79 -12.40 -27.26
C GLN A 304 -1.24 -13.84 -27.54
N ARG A 305 -2.49 -14.07 -28.01
CA ARG A 305 -3.00 -15.44 -28.28
C ARG A 305 -2.13 -16.29 -29.22
N GLN A 306 -1.31 -15.65 -30.08
CA GLN A 306 -0.41 -16.35 -31.01
C GLN A 306 1.08 -16.28 -30.65
N ARG A 307 1.44 -15.77 -29.45
CA ARG A 307 2.84 -15.58 -29.01
C ARG A 307 3.74 -14.88 -30.05
N SER A 308 3.17 -13.97 -30.83
CA SER A 308 3.85 -13.26 -31.93
C SER A 308 3.77 -11.74 -31.75
N SER A 309 4.89 -11.06 -31.97
CA SER A 309 4.94 -9.59 -32.03
C SER A 309 4.19 -9.09 -33.27
N GLY A 310 3.44 -7.99 -33.14
CA GLY A 310 2.72 -7.39 -34.26
C GLY A 310 2.05 -6.08 -33.86
N ASN A 311 1.28 -5.50 -34.78
CA ASN A 311 0.59 -4.22 -34.62
C ASN A 311 -0.95 -4.33 -34.57
N SER A 312 -1.48 -5.56 -34.59
CA SER A 312 -2.90 -5.84 -34.36
C SER A 312 -3.31 -5.41 -32.95
N ASN A 313 -4.60 -5.13 -32.72
CA ASN A 313 -5.10 -4.67 -31.41
C ASN A 313 -4.81 -5.66 -30.27
N ASN A 314 -4.64 -6.95 -30.59
CA ASN A 314 -4.36 -8.03 -29.67
C ASN A 314 -2.88 -8.49 -29.69
N GLN A 315 -1.96 -7.62 -30.10
CA GLN A 315 -0.52 -7.89 -30.16
C GLN A 315 0.27 -6.71 -29.60
N LEU A 316 1.39 -7.00 -28.94
CA LEU A 316 2.34 -6.01 -28.45
C LEU A 316 3.68 -6.16 -29.19
N SER A 317 4.46 -5.08 -29.27
CA SER A 317 5.78 -5.04 -29.87
C SER A 317 6.75 -4.25 -28.98
N SER A 318 7.65 -4.98 -28.31
CA SER A 318 8.60 -4.47 -27.30
C SER A 318 7.94 -3.67 -26.16
N PRO A 319 7.00 -4.26 -25.39
CA PRO A 319 6.36 -3.54 -24.29
C PRO A 319 7.41 -3.06 -23.27
N ASN A 320 7.35 -1.78 -22.88
CA ASN A 320 8.47 -1.11 -22.17
C ASN A 320 8.06 -0.40 -20.87
N GLY A 321 6.76 -0.34 -20.59
CA GLY A 321 6.21 0.29 -19.41
C GLY A 321 4.79 -0.21 -19.15
N ILE A 322 4.37 -0.16 -17.89
CA ILE A 322 3.06 -0.62 -17.45
C ILE A 322 2.63 0.20 -16.25
N ASP A 323 1.34 0.47 -16.13
CA ASP A 323 0.74 0.94 -14.89
C ASP A 323 -0.67 0.40 -14.71
N TYR A 324 -1.12 0.32 -13.47
CA TYR A 324 -2.44 -0.22 -13.12
C TYR A 324 -3.31 0.86 -12.47
N ASP A 325 -4.45 1.08 -13.09
CA ASP A 325 -5.51 1.91 -12.58
C ASP A 325 -6.47 1.04 -11.77
N SER A 326 -6.32 1.11 -10.46
CA SER A 326 -7.19 0.41 -9.52
C SER A 326 -8.59 1.01 -9.43
N THR A 327 -8.80 2.24 -9.91
CA THR A 327 -10.13 2.90 -9.86
C THR A 327 -11.06 2.39 -10.94
N HIS A 328 -10.52 2.04 -12.11
CA HIS A 328 -11.29 1.51 -13.24
C HIS A 328 -11.01 0.03 -13.53
N ASP A 329 -10.12 -0.62 -12.75
CA ASP A 329 -9.63 -1.99 -12.99
C ASP A 329 -9.02 -2.16 -14.40
N VAL A 330 -8.15 -1.22 -14.77
CA VAL A 330 -7.53 -1.16 -16.10
C VAL A 330 -6.02 -1.23 -15.99
N LEU A 331 -5.42 -2.13 -16.77
CA LEU A 331 -3.97 -2.21 -16.93
C LEU A 331 -3.57 -1.47 -18.21
N TYR A 332 -2.74 -0.44 -18.09
CA TYR A 332 -2.20 0.32 -19.22
C TYR A 332 -0.79 -0.14 -19.55
N ILE A 333 -0.56 -0.51 -20.81
CA ILE A 333 0.70 -1.08 -21.28
C ILE A 333 1.25 -0.21 -22.40
N VAL A 334 2.52 0.17 -22.28
CA VAL A 334 3.25 0.89 -23.31
C VAL A 334 3.68 -0.07 -24.40
N ASP A 335 3.10 0.06 -25.59
CA ASP A 335 3.45 -0.70 -26.79
C ASP A 335 4.45 0.09 -27.64
N TYR A 336 5.73 0.02 -27.24
CA TYR A 336 6.80 0.93 -27.66
C TYR A 336 6.96 1.06 -29.18
N ASN A 337 7.08 -0.08 -29.89
CA ASN A 337 7.32 -0.07 -31.35
C ASN A 337 6.08 0.30 -32.15
N ASN A 338 4.88 0.13 -31.57
CA ASN A 338 3.62 0.49 -32.22
C ASN A 338 3.13 1.90 -31.81
N HIS A 339 3.92 2.65 -31.03
CA HIS A 339 3.64 4.05 -30.67
C HIS A 339 2.30 4.30 -29.98
N ARG A 340 1.86 3.37 -29.14
CA ARG A 340 0.55 3.42 -28.49
C ARG A 340 0.59 2.95 -27.04
N ILE A 341 -0.47 3.29 -26.30
CA ILE A 341 -0.81 2.68 -25.02
C ILE A 341 -1.99 1.76 -25.24
N VAL A 342 -1.86 0.54 -24.74
CA VAL A 342 -2.87 -0.51 -24.80
C VAL A 342 -3.52 -0.64 -23.42
N CYS A 343 -4.84 -0.75 -23.35
CA CYS A 343 -5.55 -1.06 -22.11
C CYS A 343 -5.96 -2.55 -22.08
N TYR A 344 -5.96 -3.12 -20.88
CA TYR A 344 -6.48 -4.45 -20.61
C TYR A 344 -7.45 -4.37 -19.43
N VAL A 345 -8.70 -4.77 -19.68
CA VAL A 345 -9.76 -4.88 -18.68
C VAL A 345 -10.00 -6.36 -18.44
N SER A 346 -9.90 -6.81 -17.19
CA SER A 346 -9.94 -8.22 -16.79
C SER A 346 -11.23 -8.96 -17.20
N ARG A 347 -12.28 -8.23 -17.61
CA ARG A 347 -13.65 -8.76 -17.84
C ARG A 347 -14.22 -8.55 -19.24
N THR A 348 -13.54 -7.84 -20.15
CA THR A 348 -14.05 -7.60 -21.51
C THR A 348 -12.95 -7.82 -22.56
N SER A 349 -13.23 -8.66 -23.54
CA SER A 349 -12.26 -9.04 -24.59
C SER A 349 -12.22 -8.07 -25.78
N SER A 350 -12.73 -6.84 -25.64
CA SER A 350 -13.20 -6.08 -26.82
C SER A 350 -12.44 -4.82 -27.22
N ASP A 351 -11.74 -4.08 -26.36
CA ASP A 351 -11.11 -2.82 -26.80
C ASP A 351 -9.73 -2.61 -26.15
N PHE A 352 -8.67 -2.73 -26.96
CA PHE A 352 -7.29 -2.81 -26.47
C PHE A 352 -6.45 -1.54 -26.69
N VAL A 353 -6.80 -0.63 -27.61
CA VAL A 353 -5.97 0.58 -27.86
C VAL A 353 -6.61 1.78 -27.17
N PHE A 354 -5.86 2.43 -26.28
CA PHE A 354 -6.33 3.54 -25.46
C PHE A 354 -5.83 4.90 -25.96
N ALA A 355 -4.54 5.01 -26.26
CA ALA A 355 -3.89 6.27 -26.68
C ALA A 355 -2.86 6.02 -27.77
N GLY A 356 -2.70 6.98 -28.69
CA GLY A 356 -1.85 6.84 -29.88
C GLY A 356 -2.51 6.07 -31.02
N ASP A 357 -1.85 6.05 -32.17
CA ASP A 357 -2.18 5.22 -33.33
C ASP A 357 -0.94 4.44 -33.77
N ASN A 358 -1.08 3.50 -34.72
CA ASN A 358 0.09 2.81 -35.31
C ASN A 358 0.98 3.75 -36.16
N GLY A 359 0.75 5.07 -36.10
CA GLY A 359 1.53 6.11 -36.76
C GLY A 359 2.60 6.71 -35.83
N SER A 360 3.59 7.37 -36.42
CA SER A 360 4.62 8.14 -35.70
C SER A 360 4.51 9.61 -36.06
N GLY A 361 4.66 10.52 -35.10
CA GLY A 361 4.64 11.97 -35.36
C GLY A 361 4.55 12.83 -34.11
N THR A 362 4.51 14.15 -34.29
CA THR A 362 4.44 15.18 -33.23
C THR A 362 3.08 15.88 -33.15
N ASN A 363 2.07 15.37 -33.86
CA ASN A 363 0.69 15.85 -33.75
C ASN A 363 0.08 15.41 -32.40
N ILE A 364 -1.00 16.06 -31.94
CA ILE A 364 -1.61 15.83 -30.61
C ILE A 364 -2.29 14.46 -30.42
N THR A 365 -2.27 13.59 -31.45
CA THR A 365 -2.89 12.26 -31.46
C THR A 365 -1.87 11.11 -31.47
N PRO A 366 -0.81 11.08 -32.31
CA PRO A 366 0.21 10.03 -32.21
C PRO A 366 1.10 10.23 -30.98
N LEU A 367 1.53 9.12 -30.37
CA LEU A 367 2.68 9.09 -29.48
C LEU A 367 3.94 8.80 -30.32
N PHE A 368 5.13 8.96 -29.74
CA PHE A 368 6.36 8.63 -30.46
C PHE A 368 7.34 7.89 -29.55
N TYR A 369 7.40 6.57 -29.75
CA TYR A 369 8.16 5.63 -28.92
C TYR A 369 7.94 5.92 -27.41
N PRO A 370 6.69 5.80 -26.92
CA PRO A 370 6.42 5.99 -25.51
C PRO A 370 7.19 4.94 -24.70
N THR A 371 7.71 5.33 -23.54
CA THR A 371 8.58 4.45 -22.71
C THR A 371 8.02 4.19 -21.32
N ARG A 372 7.12 5.06 -20.85
CA ARG A 372 6.45 4.96 -19.56
C ARG A 372 5.02 5.46 -19.71
N VAL A 373 4.11 4.82 -18.99
CA VAL A 373 2.76 5.31 -18.69
C VAL A 373 2.62 5.33 -17.18
N HIS A 374 1.92 6.33 -16.66
CA HIS A 374 1.52 6.41 -15.26
C HIS A 374 0.08 6.89 -15.17
N PHE A 375 -0.77 6.21 -14.41
CA PHE A 375 -2.15 6.63 -14.19
C PHE A 375 -2.22 7.58 -13.00
N ASP A 376 -2.65 8.81 -13.26
CA ASP A 376 -2.91 9.82 -12.23
C ASP A 376 -4.40 9.82 -11.89
N SER A 377 -4.73 9.21 -10.75
CA SER A 377 -6.10 9.10 -10.23
C SER A 377 -6.72 10.43 -9.84
N PHE A 378 -5.92 11.43 -9.43
CA PHE A 378 -6.42 12.74 -9.04
C PHE A 378 -6.95 13.51 -10.26
N SER A 379 -6.26 13.38 -11.39
CA SER A 379 -6.56 14.12 -12.60
C SER A 379 -7.24 13.28 -13.68
N ASN A 380 -7.54 12.02 -13.36
CA ASN A 380 -8.12 10.99 -14.22
C ASN A 380 -7.48 10.96 -15.61
N SER A 381 -6.15 10.86 -15.64
CA SER A 381 -5.36 11.00 -16.86
C SER A 381 -4.15 10.08 -16.86
N LEU A 382 -3.71 9.67 -18.05
CA LEU A 382 -2.42 9.02 -18.25
C LEU A 382 -1.31 10.05 -18.43
N ILE A 383 -0.23 9.88 -17.69
CA ILE A 383 1.02 10.63 -17.85
C ILE A 383 2.01 9.76 -18.60
N ILE A 384 2.44 10.21 -19.78
CA ILE A 384 3.16 9.39 -20.74
C ILE A 384 4.50 10.04 -21.07
N ALA A 385 5.59 9.28 -20.90
CA ALA A 385 6.92 9.70 -21.37
C ALA A 385 7.08 9.36 -22.85
N ASN A 386 6.89 10.36 -23.72
CA ASN A 386 7.09 10.25 -25.16
C ASN A 386 8.56 10.48 -25.51
N SER A 387 9.35 9.41 -25.52
CA SER A 387 10.80 9.54 -25.58
C SER A 387 11.26 10.23 -26.86
N PHE A 388 10.76 9.84 -28.03
CA PHE A 388 11.17 10.43 -29.31
C PHE A 388 10.42 11.71 -29.67
N ALA A 389 9.32 12.02 -28.99
CA ALA A 389 8.71 13.36 -29.05
C ALA A 389 9.33 14.34 -28.03
N HIS A 390 10.30 13.90 -27.23
CA HIS A 390 11.03 14.74 -26.29
C HIS A 390 10.12 15.50 -25.31
N ASN A 391 9.01 14.88 -24.90
CA ASN A 391 8.03 15.50 -24.02
C ASN A 391 7.39 14.50 -23.05
N ILE A 392 6.75 15.05 -22.02
CA ILE A 392 5.79 14.34 -21.19
C ILE A 392 4.39 14.83 -21.57
N ALA A 393 3.53 13.88 -21.92
CA ALA A 393 2.16 14.12 -22.33
C ALA A 393 1.19 13.72 -21.22
N ARG A 394 0.11 14.49 -21.06
CA ARG A 394 -1.06 14.11 -20.27
C ARG A 394 -2.22 13.77 -21.20
N TRP A 395 -2.78 12.58 -21.05
CA TRP A 395 -3.90 12.09 -21.83
C TRP A 395 -5.10 11.84 -20.89
N PRO A 396 -6.06 12.77 -20.79
CA PRO A 396 -7.29 12.56 -20.02
C PRO A 396 -8.09 11.37 -20.53
N LEU A 397 -8.71 10.57 -19.64
CA LEU A 397 -9.38 9.34 -20.07
C LEU A 397 -10.57 9.59 -21.01
N ASP A 398 -11.17 10.78 -20.96
CA ASP A 398 -12.30 11.22 -21.78
C ASP A 398 -11.87 12.02 -23.03
N ALA A 399 -10.57 12.18 -23.27
CA ALA A 399 -10.03 12.96 -24.38
C ALA A 399 -9.54 12.10 -25.55
N THR A 400 -9.59 12.67 -26.76
CA THR A 400 -9.09 12.05 -27.99
C THR A 400 -7.62 12.38 -28.31
N GLY A 401 -6.95 13.14 -27.44
CA GLY A 401 -5.57 13.58 -27.63
C GLY A 401 -4.96 14.10 -26.34
N TRP A 402 -3.64 14.27 -26.36
CA TRP A 402 -2.87 14.67 -25.19
C TRP A 402 -2.60 16.18 -25.11
N THR A 403 -2.25 16.63 -23.91
CA THR A 403 -1.76 17.98 -23.59
C THR A 403 -0.32 17.92 -23.07
N LEU A 404 0.47 18.98 -23.30
CA LEU A 404 1.87 19.03 -22.91
C LEU A 404 2.00 19.30 -21.40
N LEU A 405 2.74 18.46 -20.68
CA LEU A 405 3.16 18.73 -19.30
C LEU A 405 4.60 19.27 -19.20
N ALA A 406 5.54 18.66 -19.93
CA ALA A 406 6.93 19.09 -19.95
C ALA A 406 7.61 18.80 -21.29
N GLY A 407 8.66 19.56 -21.61
CA GLY A 407 9.35 19.48 -22.90
C GLY A 407 8.70 20.37 -23.95
N ASP A 408 8.68 19.91 -25.21
CA ASP A 408 8.15 20.69 -26.32
C ASP A 408 7.06 19.94 -27.09
N LYS A 409 5.96 20.63 -27.38
CA LYS A 409 4.81 20.04 -28.10
C LYS A 409 5.13 19.65 -29.55
N ASN A 410 6.14 20.27 -30.18
CA ASN A 410 6.49 20.03 -31.57
C ASN A 410 7.72 19.11 -31.69
N GLY A 411 8.17 18.48 -30.60
CA GLY A 411 9.32 17.58 -30.60
C GLY A 411 10.68 18.27 -30.60
N LYS A 412 10.75 19.57 -30.28
CA LYS A 412 12.04 20.25 -30.14
C LYS A 412 12.77 19.75 -28.89
N PHE A 413 13.89 19.08 -29.10
CA PHE A 413 14.80 18.71 -28.02
C PHE A 413 15.83 19.80 -27.72
N GLY A 414 16.34 19.76 -26.50
CA GLY A 414 17.35 20.69 -26.04
C GLY A 414 17.77 20.39 -24.62
N ASN A 415 18.63 21.25 -24.10
CA ASN A 415 19.28 21.08 -22.80
C ASN A 415 18.84 22.13 -21.78
N ARG A 416 17.87 22.98 -22.14
CA ARG A 416 17.25 24.00 -21.26
C ARG A 416 16.34 23.33 -20.23
N THR A 417 16.03 24.03 -19.16
CA THR A 417 15.08 23.60 -18.10
C THR A 417 13.65 23.35 -18.63
N THR A 418 13.28 23.97 -19.73
CA THR A 418 11.97 23.79 -20.39
C THR A 418 11.95 22.72 -21.48
N THR A 419 13.11 22.12 -21.81
CA THR A 419 13.23 21.11 -22.87
C THR A 419 13.74 19.79 -22.32
N LEU A 420 13.31 18.69 -22.93
CA LEU A 420 13.78 17.33 -22.60
C LEU A 420 14.52 16.73 -23.78
N MET A 421 15.31 15.68 -23.53
CA MET A 421 16.00 14.92 -24.56
C MET A 421 15.89 13.42 -24.25
N PHE A 422 14.95 12.75 -24.93
CA PHE A 422 14.63 11.34 -24.74
C PHE A 422 14.23 11.01 -23.31
N PRO A 423 13.18 11.65 -22.75
CA PRO A 423 12.69 11.27 -21.43
C PRO A 423 12.30 9.79 -21.43
N THR A 424 12.70 9.04 -20.40
CA THR A 424 12.49 7.59 -20.36
C THR A 424 11.60 7.11 -19.22
N ASP A 425 11.37 7.97 -18.24
CA ASP A 425 10.51 7.66 -17.10
C ASP A 425 9.97 8.94 -16.48
N VAL A 426 8.79 8.80 -15.87
CA VAL A 426 8.08 9.87 -15.20
C VAL A 426 7.26 9.28 -14.06
N ILE A 427 7.34 9.92 -12.89
CA ILE A 427 6.49 9.64 -11.72
C ILE A 427 5.98 10.94 -11.14
N LEU A 428 4.88 10.87 -10.39
CA LEU A 428 4.36 11.99 -9.61
C LEU A 428 4.46 11.71 -8.12
N ASP A 429 4.64 12.78 -7.34
CA ASP A 429 4.38 12.74 -5.90
C ASP A 429 2.91 13.05 -5.58
N SER A 430 2.54 12.96 -4.30
CA SER A 430 1.19 13.22 -3.82
C SER A 430 0.72 14.67 -4.02
N MET A 431 1.62 15.60 -4.35
CA MET A 431 1.31 17.00 -4.66
C MET A 431 1.14 17.24 -6.18
N GLY A 432 1.35 16.21 -7.00
CA GLY A 432 1.34 16.30 -8.45
C GLY A 432 2.62 16.89 -9.04
N ASN A 433 3.72 16.96 -8.29
CA ASN A 433 5.01 17.33 -8.86
C ASN A 433 5.58 16.14 -9.63
N MET A 434 6.20 16.44 -10.76
CA MET A 434 6.61 15.44 -11.73
C MET A 434 8.13 15.29 -11.75
N TYR A 435 8.62 14.07 -11.57
CA TYR A 435 10.04 13.72 -11.61
C TYR A 435 10.33 13.00 -12.92
N VAL A 436 11.18 13.60 -13.76
CA VAL A 436 11.42 13.14 -15.14
C VAL A 436 12.87 12.72 -15.33
N ALA A 437 13.08 11.46 -15.71
CA ALA A 437 14.39 10.96 -16.13
C ALA A 437 14.71 11.48 -17.54
N ASP A 438 15.46 12.60 -17.61
CA ASP A 438 15.85 13.28 -18.84
C ASP A 438 17.15 12.66 -19.40
N ARG A 439 17.00 11.46 -19.95
CA ARG A 439 18.07 10.49 -20.19
C ARG A 439 19.28 11.02 -20.95
N ASN A 440 19.08 11.72 -22.07
CA ASN A 440 20.22 12.17 -22.88
C ASN A 440 20.81 13.49 -22.41
N ASN A 441 20.08 14.26 -21.61
CA ASN A 441 20.63 15.42 -20.90
C ASN A 441 21.36 15.03 -19.61
N GLN A 442 21.41 13.73 -19.27
CA GLN A 442 22.17 13.20 -18.12
C GLN A 442 21.71 13.78 -16.78
N ARG A 443 20.40 13.99 -16.63
CA ARG A 443 19.83 14.60 -15.44
C ARG A 443 18.49 14.01 -15.04
N LEU A 444 18.08 14.35 -13.83
CA LEU A 444 16.74 14.16 -13.32
C LEU A 444 16.13 15.55 -13.06
N GLN A 445 14.95 15.82 -13.62
CA GLN A 445 14.27 17.11 -13.45
C GLN A 445 13.00 16.98 -12.62
N LEU A 446 12.79 17.94 -11.72
CA LEU A 446 11.54 18.19 -11.01
C LEU A 446 10.75 19.29 -11.75
N PHE A 447 9.54 18.99 -12.16
CA PHE A 447 8.56 19.98 -12.58
C PHE A 447 7.53 20.13 -11.48
N MET A 448 7.46 21.31 -10.86
CA MET A 448 6.42 21.59 -9.87
C MET A 448 5.04 21.57 -10.55
N ASN A 449 4.01 21.14 -9.83
CA ASN A 449 2.66 21.01 -10.40
C ASN A 449 2.22 22.33 -11.08
N GLY A 450 1.80 22.23 -12.34
CA GLY A 450 1.40 23.37 -13.18
C GLY A 450 2.55 24.22 -13.77
N GLN A 451 3.82 23.89 -13.49
CA GLN A 451 4.99 24.58 -14.05
C GLN A 451 5.56 23.84 -15.26
N THR A 452 6.00 24.60 -16.27
CA THR A 452 6.65 24.07 -17.47
C THR A 452 8.18 24.15 -17.43
N GLU A 453 8.73 24.80 -16.41
CA GLU A 453 10.17 24.92 -16.19
C GLU A 453 10.64 23.91 -15.14
N GLY A 454 11.59 23.06 -15.52
CA GLY A 454 12.14 22.02 -14.66
C GLY A 454 13.32 22.51 -13.82
N ILE A 455 13.45 21.93 -12.63
CA ILE A 455 14.59 22.11 -11.73
C ILE A 455 15.44 20.84 -11.79
N SER A 456 16.71 20.96 -12.17
CA SER A 456 17.65 19.82 -12.14
C SER A 456 17.93 19.42 -10.69
N ILE A 457 17.56 18.19 -10.32
CA ILE A 457 17.75 17.66 -8.96
C ILE A 457 19.12 16.98 -8.83
N VAL A 458 19.49 16.21 -9.85
CA VAL A 458 20.76 15.48 -9.93
C VAL A 458 21.20 15.36 -11.38
N GLY A 459 22.51 15.33 -11.61
CA GLY A 459 23.11 15.35 -12.93
C GLY A 459 23.33 16.77 -13.45
N VAL A 460 24.41 16.95 -14.21
CA VAL A 460 24.75 18.23 -14.82
C VAL A 460 24.61 18.11 -16.33
N THR A 461 23.81 19.00 -16.91
CA THR A 461 23.50 18.98 -18.33
C THR A 461 24.76 18.98 -19.20
N GLY A 462 24.90 17.94 -20.03
CA GLY A 462 26.04 17.79 -20.94
C GLY A 462 27.31 17.25 -20.30
N MET A 463 27.32 17.02 -18.99
CA MET A 463 28.39 16.32 -18.28
C MET A 463 27.94 14.90 -17.96
N TYR A 464 28.88 13.96 -18.03
CA TYR A 464 28.69 12.57 -17.65
C TYR A 464 29.96 12.05 -17.02
N GLY A 465 29.82 11.11 -16.11
CA GLY A 465 30.92 10.56 -15.32
C GLY A 465 30.38 9.70 -14.19
N ASN A 466 31.30 9.16 -13.40
CA ASN A 466 30.99 8.27 -12.28
C ASN A 466 30.86 8.99 -10.93
N ASP A 467 31.12 10.29 -10.87
CA ASP A 467 30.88 11.11 -9.67
C ASP A 467 29.40 11.06 -9.25
N TYR A 468 29.12 11.13 -7.95
CA TYR A 468 27.75 11.04 -7.42
C TYR A 468 26.84 12.21 -7.85
N SER A 469 27.43 13.35 -8.27
CA SER A 469 26.67 14.48 -8.81
C SER A 469 26.33 14.32 -10.30
N LEU A 470 26.89 13.33 -10.98
CA LEU A 470 26.71 13.07 -12.40
C LEU A 470 25.88 11.81 -12.63
N LEU A 471 25.13 11.81 -13.73
CA LEU A 471 24.39 10.65 -14.21
C LEU A 471 24.88 10.26 -15.60
N GLN A 472 24.70 9.00 -15.97
CA GLN A 472 24.96 8.52 -17.31
C GLN A 472 23.85 7.55 -17.80
N LYS A 473 22.98 8.11 -18.63
CA LYS A 473 21.77 7.51 -19.19
C LYS A 473 20.80 7.09 -18.09
N SER A 474 20.31 8.05 -17.32
CA SER A 474 19.23 7.82 -16.35
C SER A 474 18.04 7.15 -17.05
N ARG A 475 17.59 5.99 -16.54
CA ARG A 475 16.58 5.16 -17.21
C ARG A 475 15.23 5.17 -16.52
N SER A 476 15.24 5.11 -15.19
CA SER A 476 14.03 4.99 -14.37
C SER A 476 14.19 5.78 -13.08
N VAL A 477 13.06 6.23 -12.55
CA VAL A 477 12.95 7.00 -11.31
C VAL A 477 11.85 6.40 -10.42
N ALA A 478 12.07 6.36 -9.12
CA ALA A 478 11.10 5.90 -8.13
C ALA A 478 11.10 6.81 -6.89
N LEU A 479 9.96 6.89 -6.22
CA LEU A 479 9.79 7.52 -4.91
C LEU A 479 9.37 6.43 -3.92
N ASP A 480 9.94 6.46 -2.71
CA ASP A 480 9.39 5.70 -1.59
C ASP A 480 8.32 6.51 -0.82
N SER A 481 7.71 5.89 0.19
CA SER A 481 6.70 6.51 1.05
C SER A 481 7.20 7.74 1.82
N GLN A 482 8.52 7.88 2.00
CA GLN A 482 9.17 9.00 2.67
C GLN A 482 9.64 10.06 1.65
N LEU A 483 9.23 9.94 0.38
CA LEU A 483 9.60 10.80 -0.73
C LEU A 483 11.10 10.84 -1.03
N ASN A 484 11.83 9.79 -0.63
CA ASN A 484 13.20 9.59 -1.07
C ASN A 484 13.18 9.20 -2.55
N LEU A 485 14.02 9.88 -3.32
CA LEU A 485 14.06 9.75 -4.76
C LEU A 485 15.18 8.81 -5.17
N TYR A 486 14.86 7.79 -5.95
CA TYR A 486 15.80 6.81 -6.45
C TYR A 486 15.90 6.93 -7.97
N VAL A 487 17.11 6.98 -8.50
CA VAL A 487 17.36 7.04 -9.94
C VAL A 487 18.26 5.90 -10.39
N VAL A 488 17.85 5.23 -11.46
CA VAL A 488 18.63 4.18 -12.13
C VAL A 488 19.62 4.85 -13.09
N ASP A 489 20.91 4.74 -12.77
CA ASP A 489 22.03 5.29 -13.53
C ASP A 489 22.69 4.17 -14.35
N THR A 490 22.15 3.95 -15.55
CA THR A 490 22.33 2.71 -16.32
C THR A 490 23.78 2.43 -16.68
N VAL A 491 24.52 3.43 -17.16
CA VAL A 491 25.89 3.22 -17.65
C VAL A 491 26.89 3.16 -16.50
N ASN A 492 26.59 3.80 -15.37
CA ASN A 492 27.39 3.70 -14.15
C ASN A 492 27.03 2.45 -13.31
N HIS A 493 26.11 1.60 -13.78
CA HIS A 493 25.70 0.35 -13.12
C HIS A 493 25.27 0.53 -11.66
N ARG A 494 24.53 1.60 -11.35
CA ARG A 494 24.13 1.92 -9.98
C ARG A 494 22.70 2.46 -9.88
N ILE A 495 22.15 2.38 -8.67
CA ILE A 495 20.95 3.10 -8.25
C ILE A 495 21.39 4.13 -7.23
N GLN A 496 20.99 5.38 -7.42
CA GLN A 496 21.34 6.47 -6.50
C GLN A 496 20.10 6.93 -5.76
N LYS A 497 20.18 6.99 -4.43
CA LYS A 497 19.24 7.71 -3.58
C LYS A 497 19.65 9.18 -3.59
N VAL A 498 18.82 10.04 -4.18
CA VAL A 498 19.02 11.48 -4.24
C VAL A 498 18.56 12.09 -2.92
N LEU A 499 19.53 12.51 -2.10
CA LEU A 499 19.25 13.18 -0.84
C LEU A 499 18.73 14.59 -1.11
N ARG A 500 17.58 14.94 -0.53
CA ARG A 500 17.06 16.31 -0.56
C ARG A 500 17.94 17.16 0.36
N TYR A 501 18.46 18.28 -0.14
CA TYR A 501 19.10 19.31 0.69
C TYR A 501 18.07 20.22 1.33
#